data_AF-A0A3P6DJC8-F1
#
_entry.id   AF-A0A3P6DJC8-F1
#
_cell.length_a   1.000
_cell.length_b   1.000
_cell.length_c   1.000
_cell.angle_alpha   90.00
_cell.angle_beta   90.00
_cell.angle_gamma   90.00
#
_symmetry.space_group_name_H-M   'P 1'
#
loop_
_entity.id
_entity.type
_entity.pdbx_description
1 polymer ?
#
loop_
_entity_poly.entity_id
_entity_poly.type
_entity_poly.pdbx_seq_one_letter_code
_entity_poly.pdbx_strand_id
1 'polypeptide(L)'
;MVVTKCLSDCKEVKTCLADIGKAFYTRKPLIGTECCASILKMDRDCDKTIFGAYHNPFFDWAVKLHCSTKAGSTPYAPSPA
;
A
#
# COMPACT_ATOMS: atom_id res chain seq x y z
N MET A 1 -17.60 7.63 -3.58
CA MET A 1 -16.15 7.93 -3.60
C MET A 1 -15.44 6.77 -4.26
N VAL A 2 -14.82 6.98 -5.42
CA VAL A 2 -14.16 5.92 -6.21
C VAL A 2 -12.93 5.37 -5.47
N VAL A 3 -12.24 6.23 -4.75
CA VAL A 3 -11.03 5.93 -3.96
C VAL A 3 -11.26 4.83 -2.90
N THR A 4 -12.37 4.89 -2.16
CA THR A 4 -12.68 3.87 -1.13
C THR A 4 -12.99 2.50 -1.74
N LYS A 5 -13.44 2.46 -3.00
CA LYS A 5 -13.69 1.22 -3.73
C LYS A 5 -12.40 0.48 -4.08
N CYS A 6 -11.31 1.20 -4.26
CA CYS A 6 -9.99 0.66 -4.62
C CYS A 6 -9.25 -0.04 -3.49
N LEU A 7 -9.63 0.28 -2.25
CA LEU A 7 -9.07 -0.33 -1.05
C LEU A 7 -10.16 -1.11 -0.30
N SER A 8 -11.23 -1.54 -0.95
CA SER A 8 -12.35 -2.21 -0.27
C SER A 8 -11.99 -3.52 0.42
N ASP A 9 -10.90 -4.17 0.01
CA ASP A 9 -10.32 -5.34 0.70
C ASP A 9 -9.60 -4.98 2.02
N CYS A 10 -9.38 -3.68 2.26
CA CYS A 10 -8.76 -3.15 3.46
C CYS A 10 -9.84 -2.78 4.49
N LYS A 11 -9.78 -3.39 5.67
CA LYS A 11 -10.67 -3.09 6.80
C LYS A 11 -10.51 -1.64 7.26
N GLU A 12 -9.32 -1.07 7.10
CA GLU A 12 -8.98 0.30 7.51
C GLU A 12 -8.63 1.24 6.35
N VAL A 13 -9.52 1.37 5.35
CA VAL A 13 -9.30 2.20 4.16
C VAL A 13 -8.80 3.63 4.48
N LYS A 14 -9.37 4.28 5.49
CA LYS A 14 -8.98 5.65 5.89
C LYS A 14 -7.53 5.70 6.38
N THR A 15 -7.14 4.75 7.21
CA THR A 15 -5.76 4.61 7.71
C THR A 15 -4.81 4.33 6.55
N CYS A 16 -5.18 3.44 5.64
CA CYS A 16 -4.39 3.12 4.45
C CYS A 16 -4.14 4.35 3.57
N LEU A 17 -5.16 5.17 3.30
CA LEU A 17 -5.00 6.42 2.57
C LEU A 17 -4.12 7.43 3.31
N ALA A 18 -4.25 7.52 4.64
CA ALA A 18 -3.41 8.38 5.46
C ALA A 18 -1.95 7.94 5.44
N ASP A 19 -1.67 6.64 5.50
CA ASP A 19 -0.33 6.07 5.40
C ASP A 19 0.30 6.36 4.04
N ILE A 20 -0.45 6.21 2.94
CA ILE A 20 0.02 6.56 1.59
C ILE A 20 0.35 8.06 1.52
N GLY A 21 -0.55 8.92 2.00
CA GLY A 21 -0.31 10.38 2.01
C GLY A 21 0.90 10.77 2.84
N LYS A 22 1.06 10.16 4.02
CA LYS A 22 2.21 10.34 4.90
C LYS A 22 3.50 9.83 4.24
N ALA A 23 3.44 8.70 3.54
CA ALA A 23 4.58 8.15 2.83
C ALA A 23 5.09 9.08 1.74
N PHE A 24 4.17 9.74 1.00
CA PHE A 24 4.54 10.75 0.03
C PHE A 24 5.19 11.97 0.68
N TYR A 25 4.57 12.51 1.73
CA TYR A 25 5.06 13.73 2.41
C TYR A 25 6.41 13.49 3.09
N THR A 26 6.57 12.37 3.78
CA THR A 26 7.78 12.04 4.55
C THR A 26 8.86 11.35 3.73
N ARG A 27 8.56 10.96 2.48
CA ARG A 27 9.42 10.14 1.62
C ARG A 27 9.82 8.79 2.26
N LYS A 28 9.01 8.30 3.20
CA LYS A 28 9.22 7.03 3.90
C LYS A 28 7.98 6.16 3.75
N PRO A 29 8.04 5.01 3.07
CA PRO A 29 6.90 4.12 2.90
C PRO A 29 6.61 3.37 4.20
N LEU A 30 6.01 4.05 5.17
CA LEU A 30 5.50 3.48 6.41
C LEU A 30 4.05 3.08 6.17
N ILE A 31 3.85 1.94 5.51
CA ILE A 31 2.51 1.44 5.15
C ILE A 31 2.24 0.14 5.90
N GLY A 32 1.06 0.04 6.51
CA GLY A 32 0.61 -1.16 7.21
C GLY A 32 0.49 -2.39 6.29
N THR A 33 0.68 -3.59 6.84
CA THR A 33 0.66 -4.86 6.07
C THR A 33 -0.65 -5.09 5.33
N GLU A 34 -1.80 -4.79 5.95
CA GLU A 34 -3.13 -4.95 5.34
C GLU A 34 -3.34 -3.97 4.17
N CYS A 35 -2.89 -2.72 4.35
CA CYS A 35 -2.87 -1.72 3.29
C CYS A 35 -1.97 -2.15 2.13
N CYS A 36 -0.79 -2.70 2.44
CA CYS A 36 0.11 -3.26 1.43
C CYS A 36 -0.49 -4.42 0.66
N ALA A 37 -1.19 -5.35 1.32
CA ALA A 37 -1.87 -6.46 0.65
C ALA A 37 -2.94 -5.94 -0.34
N SER A 38 -3.68 -4.90 0.06
CA SER A 38 -4.66 -4.25 -0.80
C SER A 38 -4.02 -3.52 -1.98
N ILE A 39 -2.89 -2.83 -1.75
CA ILE A 39 -2.13 -2.14 -2.79
C ILE A 39 -1.60 -3.11 -3.84
N LEU A 40 -1.11 -4.28 -3.43
CA LEU A 40 -0.61 -5.28 -4.37
C LEU A 40 -1.72 -5.96 -5.19
N LYS A 41 -2.96 -5.97 -4.69
CA LYS A 41 -4.12 -6.56 -5.38
C LYS A 41 -4.91 -5.58 -6.24
N MET A 42 -4.72 -4.27 -6.10
CA MET A 42 -5.53 -3.28 -6.82
C MET A 42 -5.24 -3.28 -8.33
N ASP A 43 -6.27 -3.02 -9.14
CA ASP A 43 -6.13 -2.92 -10.59
C ASP A 43 -5.53 -1.58 -11.05
N ARG A 44 -5.28 -1.44 -12.35
CA ARG A 44 -4.65 -0.24 -12.93
C ARG A 44 -5.49 1.03 -12.81
N ASP A 45 -6.81 0.95 -12.78
CA ASP A 45 -7.66 2.13 -12.63
C ASP A 45 -7.64 2.61 -11.19
N CYS A 46 -7.60 1.67 -10.25
CA CYS A 46 -7.40 1.97 -8.85
C CYS A 46 -6.03 2.52 -8.52
N ASP A 47 -4.99 1.98 -9.17
CA ASP A 47 -3.64 2.50 -9.13
C ASP A 47 -3.59 3.98 -9.54
N LYS A 48 -4.12 4.30 -10.73
CA LYS A 48 -4.21 5.68 -11.22
C LYS A 48 -5.06 6.58 -10.31
N THR A 49 -6.12 6.04 -9.73
CA THR A 49 -7.00 6.81 -8.85
C THR A 49 -6.29 7.18 -7.54
N ILE A 50 -5.57 6.24 -6.94
CA ILE A 50 -4.89 6.42 -5.65
C ILE A 50 -3.59 7.22 -5.85
N PHE A 51 -2.72 6.76 -6.75
CA PHE A 51 -1.38 7.30 -6.92
C PHE A 51 -1.32 8.48 -7.91
N GLY A 52 -2.29 8.60 -8.82
CA GLY A 52 -2.36 9.69 -9.78
C GLY A 52 -2.46 11.05 -9.10
N ALA A 53 -3.10 11.15 -7.94
CA ALA A 53 -3.21 12.40 -7.17
C ALA A 53 -1.85 13.01 -6.77
N TYR A 54 -0.78 12.20 -6.74
CA TYR A 54 0.55 12.64 -6.35
C TYR A 54 1.41 13.10 -7.54
N HIS A 55 0.94 12.90 -8.78
CA HIS A 55 1.66 13.22 -10.02
C HIS A 55 3.14 12.82 -10.02
N ASN A 56 3.47 11.68 -9.39
CA ASN A 56 4.83 11.20 -9.26
C ASN A 56 4.89 9.70 -9.60
N PRO A 57 5.39 9.33 -10.79
CA PRO A 57 5.45 7.93 -11.22
C PRO A 57 6.40 7.08 -10.37
N PHE A 58 7.40 7.70 -9.73
CA PHE A 58 8.32 6.98 -8.84
C PHE A 58 7.69 6.62 -7.49
N PHE A 59 6.70 7.38 -7.05
CA PHE A 59 6.09 7.16 -5.74
C PHE A 59 5.27 5.87 -5.71
N ASP A 60 4.46 5.62 -6.74
CA ASP A 60 3.73 4.36 -6.91
C ASP A 60 4.69 3.16 -6.85
N TRP A 61 5.73 3.18 -7.68
CA TRP A 61 6.73 2.11 -7.74
C TRP A 61 7.40 1.87 -6.39
N ALA A 62 7.80 2.92 -5.67
CA ALA A 62 8.43 2.81 -4.36
C ALA A 62 7.51 2.19 -3.31
N VAL A 63 6.23 2.55 -3.31
CA VAL A 63 5.23 1.99 -2.41
C VAL A 63 4.99 0.51 -2.72
N LYS A 64 4.81 0.13 -3.98
CA LYS A 64 4.65 -1.27 -4.39
C LYS A 64 5.87 -2.12 -4.09
N LEU A 65 7.08 -1.58 -4.28
CA LEU A 65 8.32 -2.25 -3.93
C LEU A 65 8.38 -2.53 -2.42
N HIS A 66 8.10 -1.51 -1.60
CA HIS A 66 8.04 -1.67 -0.15
C HIS A 66 7.06 -2.76 0.27
N CYS A 67 5.85 -2.74 -0.30
CA CYS A 67 4.81 -3.71 0.02
C CYS A 67 5.19 -5.12 -0.44
N SER A 68 5.85 -5.27 -1.58
CA SER A 68 6.36 -6.56 -2.05
C SER A 68 7.43 -7.14 -1.11
N THR A 69 8.34 -6.30 -0.58
CA THR A 69 9.35 -6.74 0.39
C THR A 69 8.72 -7.12 1.74
N LYS A 70 7.68 -6.42 2.17
CA LYS A 70 6.93 -6.74 3.39
C LYS A 70 6.13 -8.04 3.27
N ALA A 71 5.57 -8.33 2.10
CA ALA A 71 4.90 -9.60 1.84
C ALA A 71 5.87 -10.80 1.90
N GLY A 72 7.14 -10.61 1.53
CA GLY A 72 8.21 -11.60 1.72
C GLY A 72 8.78 -11.67 3.14
N SER A 73 8.43 -10.70 3.99
CA SER A 73 8.85 -10.61 5.40
C SER A 73 7.73 -11.05 6.33
N THR A 74 7.05 -12.16 6.02
CA THR A 74 6.49 -12.97 7.11
C THR A 74 7.66 -13.36 8.02
N PRO A 75 7.64 -13.08 9.33
CA PRO A 75 8.55 -13.76 10.22
C PRO A 75 8.20 -15.24 10.08
N TYR A 76 9.07 -16.00 9.43
CA TYR A 76 9.05 -17.44 9.52
C TYR A 76 9.32 -17.72 11.00
N ALA A 77 8.26 -17.88 11.79
CA ALA A 77 8.37 -18.44 13.12
C ALA A 77 9.04 -19.80 12.93
N PRO A 78 10.22 -20.07 13.54
CA PRO A 78 10.72 -21.43 13.55
C PRO A 78 9.69 -22.26 14.34
N SER A 79 9.07 -23.23 13.68
CA SER A 79 8.27 -24.24 14.37
C SER A 79 9.21 -25.02 15.30
N PRO A 80 8.85 -25.26 16.57
CA PRO A 80 9.71 -25.99 17.50
C PRO A 80 9.71 -27.48 17.14
N ALA A 81 10.88 -28.10 17.20
CA ALA A 81 11.06 -29.55 17.27
C ALA A 81 11.89 -29.85 18.52
#